data_AF-A0A6D2KK09-F1
#
_entry.id   AF-A0A6D2KK09-F1
#
_cell.length_a   1.000
_cell.length_b   1.000
_cell.length_c   1.000
_cell.angle_alpha   90.00
_cell.angle_beta   90.00
_cell.angle_gamma   90.00
#
_symmetry.space_group_name_H-M   'P 1'
#
loop_
_entity.id
_entity.type
_entity.pdbx_description
1 polymer ?
#
loop_
_entity_poly.entity_id
_entity_poly.type
_entity_poly.pdbx_seq_one_letter_code
_entity_poly.pdbx_strand_id
1 'polypeptide(L)'
;MIMIQCFAWTPTLSAPLILPVHFTSLPSSIRISASRSCIAIHYYGRLAAKQGWRFDSTYDHKDSTGESVPFTFILGSSNVISGIKTAVRSMKVGGIRRVIIPPSQGYQNTTQEPLPPNFFDRQRLFTTIFNPTRLANGEGSTLGTLVFDIELVSTRRQQHR
;
A
#
# COMPACT_ATOMS: atom_id res chain seq x y z
N MET A 1 10.31 -52.75 60.89
CA MET A 1 11.27 -52.19 59.90
C MET A 1 10.45 -51.41 58.89
N ILE A 2 10.48 -50.08 58.99
CA ILE A 2 9.58 -49.15 58.28
C ILE A 2 10.15 -48.93 56.87
N MET A 3 9.39 -49.29 55.84
CA MET A 3 9.76 -49.03 54.44
C MET A 3 9.01 -47.78 53.97
N ILE A 4 9.77 -46.73 53.67
CA ILE A 4 9.31 -45.45 53.14
C ILE A 4 9.01 -45.66 51.66
N GLN A 5 7.75 -45.50 51.23
CA GLN A 5 7.40 -45.42 49.81
C GLN A 5 7.41 -43.95 49.36
N CYS A 6 8.21 -43.71 48.32
CA CYS A 6 8.45 -42.42 47.69
C CYS A 6 7.25 -41.91 46.89
N PHE A 7 7.05 -40.60 46.96
CA PHE A 7 6.19 -39.79 46.12
C PHE A 7 6.54 -39.94 44.62
N ALA A 8 5.52 -40.09 43.78
CA ALA A 8 5.58 -39.71 42.37
C ALA A 8 4.30 -38.94 42.03
N TRP A 9 4.36 -37.61 42.16
CA TRP A 9 3.32 -36.70 41.66
C TRP A 9 3.82 -36.16 40.32
N THR A 10 3.21 -36.59 39.23
CA THR A 10 3.51 -36.04 37.90
C THR A 10 2.76 -34.71 37.74
N PRO A 11 3.43 -33.58 37.44
CA PRO A 11 2.72 -32.35 37.10
C PRO A 11 2.15 -32.48 35.68
N THR A 12 0.82 -32.50 35.55
CA THR A 12 0.15 -32.35 34.26
C THR A 12 0.40 -30.95 33.71
N LEU A 13 1.06 -30.90 32.56
CA LEU A 13 1.36 -29.69 31.80
C LEU A 13 0.04 -29.09 31.25
N SER A 14 -0.45 -28.02 31.88
CA SER A 14 -1.57 -27.23 31.36
C SER A 14 -1.11 -26.45 30.12
N ALA A 15 -1.52 -26.89 28.94
CA ALA A 15 -1.35 -26.14 27.70
C ALA A 15 -2.20 -24.85 27.74
N PRO A 16 -1.68 -23.69 27.28
CA PRO A 16 -2.47 -22.46 27.23
C PRO A 16 -3.49 -22.56 26.09
N LEU A 17 -4.75 -22.26 26.41
CA LEU A 17 -5.84 -22.09 25.44
C LEU A 17 -5.55 -20.88 24.55
N ILE A 18 -5.03 -21.13 23.35
CA ILE A 18 -5.02 -20.13 22.28
C ILE A 18 -6.44 -20.09 21.72
N LEU A 19 -7.21 -19.08 22.09
CA LEU A 19 -8.50 -18.81 21.46
C LEU A 19 -8.25 -18.50 19.97
N PRO A 20 -8.95 -19.17 19.03
CA PRO A 20 -8.85 -18.82 17.62
C PRO A 20 -9.39 -17.41 17.45
N VAL A 21 -8.54 -16.51 16.95
CA VAL A 21 -8.93 -15.17 16.51
C VAL A 21 -9.92 -15.37 15.35
N HIS A 22 -11.20 -15.31 15.67
CA HIS A 22 -12.27 -15.39 14.68
C HIS A 22 -12.15 -14.15 13.79
N PHE A 23 -11.62 -14.34 12.58
CA PHE A 23 -11.54 -13.29 11.58
C PHE A 23 -12.98 -13.01 11.12
N THR A 24 -13.66 -12.07 11.80
CA THR A 24 -14.97 -11.60 11.35
C THR A 24 -14.74 -10.91 10.01
N SER A 25 -15.19 -11.56 8.94
CA SER A 25 -15.19 -10.99 7.60
C SER A 25 -15.88 -9.63 7.67
N LEU A 26 -15.15 -8.57 7.30
CA LEU A 26 -15.70 -7.22 7.22
C LEU A 26 -17.01 -7.23 6.41
N PRO A 27 -18.03 -6.45 6.80
CA PRO A 27 -19.32 -6.44 6.13
C PRO A 27 -19.16 -6.08 4.66
N SER A 28 -19.85 -6.82 3.79
CA SER A 28 -19.80 -6.77 2.32
C SER A 28 -20.00 -5.38 1.73
N SER A 29 -20.58 -4.45 2.51
CA SER A 29 -20.83 -3.05 2.17
C SER A 29 -19.57 -2.17 2.11
N ILE A 30 -18.43 -2.63 2.66
CA ILE A 30 -17.17 -1.85 2.67
C ILE A 30 -16.27 -2.19 1.46
N ARG A 31 -16.57 -3.26 0.70
CA ARG A 31 -15.71 -3.68 -0.42
C ARG A 31 -16.06 -2.90 -1.68
N ILE A 32 -15.13 -2.07 -2.14
CA ILE A 32 -15.23 -1.45 -3.47
C ILE A 32 -15.20 -2.57 -4.51
N SER A 33 -16.25 -2.65 -5.35
CA SER A 33 -16.38 -3.68 -6.39
C SER A 33 -15.21 -3.61 -7.38
N ALA A 34 -14.57 -4.75 -7.58
CA ALA A 34 -13.16 -4.88 -7.96
C ALA A 34 -12.80 -4.61 -9.43
N SER A 35 -13.72 -4.16 -10.28
CA SER A 35 -13.45 -4.06 -11.73
C SER A 35 -14.09 -2.90 -12.51
N ARG A 36 -14.88 -2.01 -11.88
CA ARG A 36 -15.65 -0.98 -12.63
C ARG A 36 -15.88 0.34 -11.88
N SER A 37 -15.07 0.63 -10.86
CA SER A 37 -15.21 1.88 -10.09
C SER A 37 -14.14 2.88 -10.52
N CYS A 38 -14.54 4.10 -10.85
CA CYS A 38 -13.61 5.23 -10.94
C CYS A 38 -13.28 5.67 -9.51
N ILE A 39 -11.98 5.70 -9.21
CA ILE A 39 -11.42 6.07 -7.92
C ILE A 39 -10.72 7.40 -8.09
N ALA A 40 -10.96 8.33 -7.17
CA ALA A 40 -10.20 9.57 -7.05
C ALA A 40 -9.45 9.56 -5.72
N ILE A 41 -8.14 9.80 -5.75
CA ILE A 41 -7.31 9.92 -4.56
C ILE A 41 -6.49 11.21 -4.60
N HIS A 42 -6.30 11.82 -3.44
CA HIS A 42 -5.11 12.63 -3.22
C HIS A 42 -4.01 11.75 -2.66
N TYR A 43 -2.77 12.07 -3.01
CA TYR A 43 -1.61 11.42 -2.43
C TYR A 43 -0.43 12.36 -2.24
N TYR A 44 0.43 11.96 -1.31
CA TYR A 44 1.80 12.42 -1.15
C TYR A 44 2.73 11.21 -1.30
N GLY A 45 3.59 11.22 -2.33
CA GLY A 45 4.46 10.10 -2.69
C GLY A 45 5.93 10.40 -2.42
N ARG A 46 6.60 9.49 -1.69
CA ARG A 46 8.04 9.57 -1.41
C ARG A 46 8.72 8.21 -1.44
N LEU A 47 10.03 8.20 -1.64
CA LEU A 47 10.85 7.00 -1.43
C LEU A 47 11.01 6.74 0.08
N ALA A 48 11.01 5.48 0.52
CA ALA A 48 11.42 5.15 1.88
C ALA A 48 12.93 5.40 2.08
N ALA A 49 13.71 5.17 1.02
CA ALA A 49 15.12 5.54 0.95
C ALA A 49 15.31 7.04 0.66
N LYS A 50 16.55 7.46 0.40
CA LYS A 50 16.90 8.84 -0.04
C LYS A 50 16.32 9.92 0.87
N GLN A 51 16.39 9.71 2.19
CA GLN A 51 15.91 10.65 3.21
C GLN A 51 14.44 11.05 3.01
N GLY A 52 13.60 10.13 2.53
CA GLY A 52 12.19 10.44 2.33
C GLY A 52 11.93 11.36 1.13
N TRP A 53 12.81 11.36 0.11
CA TRP A 53 12.66 12.23 -1.05
C TRP A 53 11.26 12.10 -1.66
N ARG A 54 10.52 13.21 -1.63
CA ARG A 54 9.21 13.36 -2.23
C ARG A 54 9.35 13.48 -3.73
N PHE A 55 8.76 12.55 -4.46
CA PHE A 55 8.75 12.59 -5.93
C PHE A 55 7.48 13.27 -6.47
N ASP A 56 6.36 13.23 -5.73
CA ASP A 56 5.13 13.86 -6.20
C ASP A 56 4.09 14.08 -5.08
N SER A 57 3.15 14.99 -5.33
CA SER A 57 1.99 15.30 -4.48
C SER A 57 0.88 15.87 -5.33
N THR A 58 -0.31 15.24 -5.32
CA THR A 58 -1.48 15.77 -6.04
C THR A 58 -1.97 17.10 -5.48
N TYR A 59 -1.58 17.45 -4.25
CA TYR A 59 -1.92 18.76 -3.70
C TYR A 59 -1.22 19.91 -4.45
N ASP A 60 -0.08 19.63 -5.09
CA ASP A 60 0.68 20.58 -5.89
C ASP A 60 0.14 20.69 -7.33
N HIS A 61 -0.73 19.75 -7.74
CA HIS A 61 -1.32 19.74 -9.07
C HIS A 61 -2.54 20.64 -9.04
N LYS A 62 -2.41 21.86 -9.55
CA LYS A 62 -3.48 22.86 -9.54
C LYS A 62 -4.18 22.95 -10.89
N ASP A 63 -5.50 22.98 -10.89
CA ASP A 63 -6.28 23.37 -12.07
C ASP A 63 -6.27 24.90 -12.27
N SER A 64 -6.98 25.38 -13.30
CA SER A 64 -7.06 26.81 -13.61
C SER A 64 -7.72 27.65 -12.51
N THR A 65 -8.41 27.04 -11.56
CA THR A 65 -9.05 27.71 -10.42
C THR A 65 -8.16 27.74 -9.18
N GLY A 66 -7.03 27.03 -9.19
CA GLY A 66 -6.12 26.90 -8.05
C GLY A 66 -6.46 25.74 -7.11
N GLU A 67 -7.45 24.91 -7.47
CA GLU A 67 -7.85 23.74 -6.68
C GLU A 67 -6.96 22.54 -6.99
N SER A 68 -6.72 21.71 -5.97
CA SER A 68 -5.88 20.52 -6.12
C SER A 68 -6.62 19.44 -6.91
N VAL A 69 -5.95 18.86 -7.90
CA VAL A 69 -6.53 17.85 -8.79
C VAL A 69 -6.21 16.44 -8.26
N PRO A 70 -7.21 15.62 -7.90
CA PRO A 70 -6.95 14.26 -7.47
C PRO A 70 -6.51 13.37 -8.63
N PHE A 71 -5.67 12.39 -8.34
CA PHE A 71 -5.33 11.33 -9.28
C PHE A 71 -6.52 10.38 -9.44
N THR A 72 -6.94 10.14 -10.69
CA THR A 72 -8.10 9.31 -10.99
C THR A 72 -7.74 8.08 -11.80
N PHE A 73 -8.33 6.93 -11.45
CA PHE A 73 -8.11 5.69 -12.17
C PHE A 73 -9.28 4.72 -12.02
N ILE A 74 -9.37 3.75 -12.93
CA ILE A 74 -10.36 2.66 -12.84
C ILE A 74 -9.79 1.55 -11.97
N LEU A 75 -10.51 1.18 -10.90
CA LEU A 75 -10.15 0.04 -10.06
C LEU A 75 -10.24 -1.25 -10.89
N GLY A 76 -9.08 -1.86 -11.13
CA GLY A 76 -8.94 -3.03 -12.01
C GLY A 76 -8.01 -2.77 -13.20
N SER A 77 -7.65 -1.51 -13.49
CA SER A 77 -6.66 -1.19 -14.52
C SER A 77 -5.30 -1.82 -14.22
N SER A 78 -4.60 -2.28 -15.25
CA SER A 78 -3.23 -2.79 -15.13
C SER A 78 -2.19 -1.68 -14.98
N ASN A 79 -2.53 -0.45 -15.39
CA ASN A 79 -1.59 0.66 -15.47
C ASN A 79 -1.32 1.39 -14.14
N VAL A 80 -1.96 1.01 -13.03
CA VAL A 80 -1.66 1.60 -11.70
C VAL A 80 -0.86 0.60 -10.87
N ILE A 81 0.14 1.08 -10.13
CA ILE A 81 0.94 0.24 -9.24
C ILE A 81 0.05 -0.56 -8.27
N SER A 82 0.36 -1.85 -8.10
CA SER A 82 -0.56 -2.78 -7.44
C SER A 82 -0.75 -2.48 -5.96
N GLY A 83 0.24 -1.89 -5.30
CA GLY A 83 0.16 -1.46 -3.90
C GLY A 83 -0.94 -0.43 -3.66
N ILE A 84 -1.06 0.59 -4.52
CA ILE A 84 -2.13 1.59 -4.43
C ILE A 84 -3.50 0.93 -4.66
N LYS A 85 -3.63 0.13 -5.73
CA LYS A 85 -4.88 -0.58 -6.04
C LYS A 85 -5.34 -1.46 -4.89
N THR A 86 -4.41 -2.11 -4.19
CA THR A 86 -4.71 -2.96 -3.04
C THR A 86 -5.11 -2.15 -1.83
N ALA A 87 -4.39 -1.06 -1.54
CA ALA A 87 -4.66 -0.19 -0.41
C ALA A 87 -6.06 0.44 -0.46
N VAL A 88 -6.46 0.99 -1.61
CA VAL A 88 -7.74 1.69 -1.74
C VAL A 88 -8.96 0.77 -1.57
N ARG A 89 -8.83 -0.54 -1.84
CA ARG A 89 -9.95 -1.51 -1.73
C ARG A 89 -10.54 -1.62 -0.34
N SER A 90 -9.74 -1.35 0.70
CA SER A 90 -10.16 -1.38 2.10
C SER A 90 -10.41 0.01 2.68
N MET A 91 -10.26 1.08 1.89
CA MET A 91 -10.44 2.45 2.35
C MET A 91 -11.92 2.85 2.26
N LYS A 92 -12.30 3.79 3.13
CA LYS A 92 -13.57 4.51 3.05
C LYS A 92 -13.32 5.90 2.47
N VAL A 93 -14.28 6.43 1.73
CA VAL A 93 -14.23 7.82 1.23
C VAL A 93 -14.06 8.80 2.40
N GLY A 94 -13.19 9.80 2.23
CA GLY A 94 -12.72 10.73 3.26
C GLY A 94 -11.63 10.15 4.18
N GLY A 95 -11.30 8.87 4.06
CA GLY A 95 -10.27 8.23 4.88
C GLY A 95 -8.86 8.54 4.37
N ILE A 96 -7.94 8.76 5.31
CA ILE A 96 -6.50 8.97 5.05
C ILE A 96 -5.70 7.79 5.62
N ARG A 97 -4.71 7.32 4.87
CA ARG A 97 -3.85 6.18 5.25
C ARG A 97 -2.43 6.35 4.72
N ARG A 98 -1.45 5.98 5.53
CA ARG A 98 -0.09 5.70 5.07
C ARG A 98 0.03 4.26 4.54
N VAL A 99 0.59 4.12 3.35
CA VAL A 99 0.84 2.84 2.68
C VAL A 99 2.34 2.72 2.42
N ILE A 100 2.95 1.66 2.90
CA ILE A 100 4.33 1.28 2.54
C ILE A 100 4.21 0.21 1.46
N ILE A 101 4.72 0.52 0.27
CA ILE A 101 4.61 -0.32 -0.91
C ILE A 101 6.00 -0.91 -1.19
N PRO A 102 6.19 -2.23 -1.04
CA PRO A 102 7.46 -2.86 -1.39
C PRO A 102 7.69 -2.78 -2.91
N PRO A 103 8.94 -2.95 -3.39
CA PRO A 103 9.25 -2.82 -4.81
C PRO A 103 8.37 -3.72 -5.69
N SER A 104 8.10 -4.96 -5.27
CA SER A 104 7.25 -5.92 -6.01
C SER A 104 5.81 -5.46 -6.23
N GLN A 105 5.34 -4.46 -5.48
CA GLN A 105 4.02 -3.85 -5.62
C GLN A 105 4.06 -2.37 -6.06
N GLY A 106 5.26 -1.83 -6.23
CA GLY A 106 5.52 -0.47 -6.73
C GLY A 106 5.63 -0.44 -8.25
N TYR A 107 6.51 0.42 -8.77
CA TYR A 107 6.80 0.49 -10.21
C TYR A 107 7.65 -0.71 -10.65
N GLN A 108 7.16 -1.41 -11.67
CA GLN A 108 7.84 -2.51 -12.38
C GLN A 108 8.33 -2.06 -13.77
N ASN A 109 7.80 -0.97 -14.27
CA ASN A 109 8.22 -0.32 -15.50
C ASN A 109 7.97 1.19 -15.39
N THR A 110 8.27 1.93 -16.46
CA THR A 110 8.20 3.40 -16.48
C THR A 110 6.85 3.95 -16.92
N THR A 111 5.86 3.10 -17.23
CA THR A 111 4.54 3.52 -17.72
C THR A 111 3.47 3.45 -16.64
N GLN A 112 3.75 2.77 -15.52
CA GLN A 112 2.79 2.61 -14.44
C GLN A 112 2.59 3.91 -13.66
N GLU A 113 1.32 4.21 -13.40
CA GLU A 113 0.84 5.36 -12.66
C GLU A 113 0.72 5.08 -11.14
N PRO A 114 0.71 6.12 -10.29
CA PRO A 114 0.77 7.54 -10.63
C PRO A 114 2.20 8.00 -10.98
N LEU A 115 2.37 8.92 -11.93
CA LEU A 115 3.67 9.47 -12.31
C LEU A 115 3.78 10.97 -11.99
N PRO A 116 4.93 11.45 -11.49
CA PRO A 116 5.19 12.89 -11.40
C PRO A 116 4.92 13.58 -12.75
N PRO A 117 4.24 14.74 -12.79
CA PRO A 117 4.02 15.45 -14.05
C PRO A 117 5.33 16.05 -14.59
N ASN A 118 6.22 16.48 -13.69
CA ASN A 118 7.53 17.02 -14.04
C ASN A 118 8.47 15.93 -14.56
N PHE A 119 9.10 16.18 -15.71
CA PHE A 119 10.01 15.23 -16.35
C PHE A 119 11.23 14.88 -15.48
N PHE A 120 11.84 15.87 -14.81
CA PHE A 120 13.03 15.64 -13.99
C PHE A 120 12.73 14.77 -12.78
N ASP A 121 11.55 14.95 -12.16
CA ASP A 121 11.13 14.11 -11.04
C ASP A 121 10.84 12.67 -11.49
N ARG A 122 10.20 12.46 -12.64
CA ARG A 122 10.05 11.11 -13.23
C ARG A 122 11.40 10.47 -13.50
N GLN A 123 12.31 11.21 -14.13
CA GLN A 123 13.64 10.71 -14.46
C GLN A 123 14.40 10.34 -13.18
N ARG A 124 14.39 11.20 -12.15
CA ARG A 124 15.06 10.95 -10.87
C ARG A 124 14.46 9.75 -10.14
N LEU A 125 13.13 9.59 -10.18
CA LEU A 125 12.45 8.43 -9.62
C LEU A 125 12.96 7.14 -10.28
N PHE A 126 12.88 7.05 -11.61
CA PHE A 126 13.25 5.84 -12.33
C PHE A 126 14.74 5.52 -12.29
N THR A 127 15.61 6.52 -12.42
CA THR A 127 17.06 6.32 -12.26
C THR A 127 17.45 5.90 -10.85
N THR A 128 16.62 6.18 -9.85
CA THR A 128 16.85 5.71 -8.47
C THR A 128 16.40 4.26 -8.29
N ILE A 129 15.18 3.92 -8.71
CA ILE A 129 14.60 2.59 -8.45
C ILE A 129 15.10 1.51 -9.41
N PHE A 130 15.48 1.88 -10.64
CA PHE A 130 15.98 0.97 -11.67
C PHE A 130 17.48 1.10 -11.92
N ASN A 131 18.24 1.63 -10.95
CA ASN A 131 19.69 1.76 -11.08
C ASN A 131 20.36 0.37 -11.13
N PRO A 132 20.96 -0.05 -12.25
CA PRO A 132 21.46 -1.42 -12.41
C PRO A 132 22.59 -1.76 -11.42
N THR A 133 23.49 -0.81 -11.14
CA THR A 133 24.59 -1.02 -10.19
C THR A 133 24.07 -1.23 -8.77
N ARG A 134 23.09 -0.43 -8.34
CA ARG A 134 22.51 -0.57 -6.99
C ARG A 134 21.69 -1.86 -6.87
N LEU A 135 21.00 -2.26 -7.94
CA LEU A 135 20.28 -3.53 -8.00
C LEU A 135 21.25 -4.72 -7.91
N ALA A 136 22.37 -4.69 -8.64
CA ALA A 136 23.41 -5.72 -8.56
C ALA A 136 24.04 -5.80 -7.16
N ASN A 137 24.06 -4.70 -6.41
CA ASN A 137 24.51 -4.65 -5.02
C ASN A 137 23.45 -5.11 -3.99
N GLY A 138 22.26 -5.56 -4.44
CA GLY A 138 21.18 -6.00 -3.55
C GLY A 138 20.39 -4.87 -2.89
N GLU A 139 20.54 -3.61 -3.33
CA GLU A 139 19.86 -2.45 -2.74
C GLU A 139 18.42 -2.25 -3.25
N GLY A 140 17.95 -3.12 -4.16
CA GLY A 140 16.64 -2.98 -4.81
C GLY A 140 15.45 -3.02 -3.85
N SER A 141 15.54 -3.83 -2.78
CA SER A 141 14.52 -3.91 -1.73
C SER A 141 14.29 -2.55 -1.07
N THR A 142 15.39 -1.85 -0.76
CA THR A 142 15.37 -0.55 -0.07
C THR A 142 15.04 0.60 -1.01
N LEU A 143 15.67 0.66 -2.18
CA LEU A 143 15.51 1.79 -3.11
C LEU A 143 14.14 1.84 -3.77
N GLY A 144 13.54 0.67 -4.05
CA GLY A 144 12.22 0.57 -4.67
C GLY A 144 11.04 0.65 -3.69
N THR A 145 11.29 0.75 -2.38
CA THR A 145 10.20 0.87 -1.40
C THR A 145 9.62 2.29 -1.44
N LEU A 146 8.32 2.38 -1.71
CA LEU A 146 7.58 3.63 -1.79
C LEU A 146 6.75 3.84 -0.52
N VAL A 147 6.55 5.10 -0.14
CA VAL A 147 5.61 5.49 0.90
C VAL A 147 4.62 6.47 0.31
N PHE A 148 3.34 6.14 0.41
CA PHE A 148 2.24 7.00 0.01
C PHE A 148 1.37 7.33 1.22
N ASP A 149 1.16 8.62 1.47
CA ASP A 149 0.05 9.08 2.30
C ASP A 149 -1.13 9.33 1.35
N ILE A 150 -2.20 8.54 1.45
CA ILE A 150 -3.33 8.51 0.51
C ILE A 150 -4.60 8.97 1.21
N GLU A 151 -5.32 9.90 0.58
CA GLU A 151 -6.69 10.28 0.91
C GLU A 151 -7.64 9.75 -0.19
N LEU A 152 -8.66 8.99 0.19
CA LEU A 152 -9.67 8.51 -0.76
C LEU A 152 -10.78 9.56 -0.92
N VAL A 153 -10.80 10.26 -2.05
CA VAL A 153 -11.73 11.38 -2.30
C VAL A 153 -13.10 10.89 -2.76
N SER A 154 -13.16 9.95 -3.70
CA SER A 154 -14.45 9.40 -4.14
C SER A 154 -14.33 8.04 -4.80
N THR A 155 -15.45 7.32 -4.81
CA THR A 155 -15.65 6.09 -5.57
C THR A 155 -16.93 6.21 -6.38
N ARG A 156 -16.85 6.25 -7.71
CA ARG A 156 -18.03 6.27 -8.59
C ARG A 156 -18.10 4.97 -9.38
N ARG A 157 -19.21 4.24 -9.28
CA ARG A 157 -19.47 3.09 -10.17
C ARG A 157 -19.73 3.63 -11.57
N GLN A 158 -19.02 3.13 -12.58
CA GLN A 158 -19.37 3.35 -13.98
C GLN A 158 -20.67 2.60 -14.25
N GLN A 159 -21.80 3.32 -14.33
CA GLN A 159 -23.07 2.75 -14.81
C GLN A 159 -23.06 2.80 -16.33
N HIS A 160 -23.24 1.64 -16.97
CA HIS A 160 -23.47 1.57 -18.41
C HIS A 160 -24.85 2.18 -18.69
N ARG A 161 -24.93 3.12 -19.64
CA ARG A 161 -26.15 3.31 -20.42
C ARG A 161 -26.29 2.15 -21.41
#